data_AF-A0AAW0Y7H7-F1
#
_entry.id   AF-A0AAW0Y7H7-F1
#
_cell.length_a   1.000
_cell.length_b   1.000
_cell.length_c   1.000
_cell.angle_alpha   90.00
_cell.angle_beta   90.00
_cell.angle_gamma   90.00
#
_symmetry.space_group_name_H-M   'P 1'
#
loop_
_entity.id
_entity.type
_entity.pdbx_description
1 polymer ?
#
loop_
_entity_poly.entity_id
_entity_poly.type
_entity_poly.pdbx_seq_one_letter_code
_entity_poly.pdbx_strand_id
1 'polypeptide(L)'
;SPSCLAPTPHPTTVLFQQQENQGHILGRQQHYPSSGSGEILEVQCFPLFSYLVALNVTTVDYFSLDVEGAEFSVLKTIPWDKVDIKTLSVEFIHDPEGKDAIQEYMKRVGYYVHSEVRHYNWLANDFIFVKNSMQ
;
A
#
# COMPACT_ATOMS: atom_id res chain seq x y z
N SER A 1 9.46 10.04 16.02
CA SER A 1 10.22 9.17 15.12
C SER A 1 9.36 8.84 13.90
N PRO A 2 9.94 8.72 12.70
CA PRO A 2 9.19 8.31 11.51
C PRO A 2 8.60 6.91 11.69
N SER A 3 7.47 6.64 11.05
CA SER A 3 6.81 5.33 11.02
C SER A 3 6.20 5.06 9.64
N CYS A 4 5.99 3.78 9.32
CA CYS A 4 5.48 3.31 8.03
C CYS A 4 4.31 2.30 8.18
N LEU A 5 3.69 1.92 7.06
CA LEU A 5 2.78 0.78 7.00
C LEU A 5 3.59 -0.52 6.91
N ALA A 6 3.26 -1.50 7.76
CA ALA A 6 3.96 -2.77 7.78
C ALA A 6 3.48 -3.68 6.63
N PRO A 7 4.40 -4.30 5.88
CA PRO A 7 4.07 -5.36 4.92
C PRO A 7 3.82 -6.72 5.61
N THR A 8 3.77 -6.75 6.95
CA THR A 8 3.59 -7.92 7.81
C THR A 8 2.39 -7.71 8.74
N PRO A 9 1.70 -8.77 9.21
CA PRO A 9 0.52 -8.65 10.07
C PRO A 9 0.84 -8.22 11.52
N HIS A 10 2.10 -7.93 11.82
CA HIS A 10 2.60 -7.49 13.12
C HIS A 10 3.61 -6.35 12.92
N PRO A 11 3.85 -5.51 13.95
CA PRO A 11 4.85 -4.46 13.88
C PRO A 11 6.21 -5.03 13.50
N THR A 12 6.91 -4.34 12.60
CA THR A 12 8.23 -4.74 12.15
C THR A 12 9.11 -3.52 11.96
N THR A 13 10.40 -3.70 12.16
CA THR A 13 11.39 -2.66 11.93
C THR A 13 12.09 -2.95 10.61
N VAL A 14 12.18 -1.93 9.75
CA VAL A 14 12.75 -2.04 8.42
C VAL A 14 13.89 -1.07 8.24
N LEU A 15 14.80 -1.40 7.33
CA LEU A 15 15.70 -0.41 6.74
C LEU A 15 14.92 0.31 5.64
N PHE A 16 14.77 1.61 5.79
CA PHE A 16 14.07 2.48 4.86
C PHE A 16 15.07 3.44 4.26
N GLN A 17 15.10 3.52 2.92
CA GLN A 17 15.89 4.54 2.25
C GLN A 17 15.00 5.74 1.98
N GLN A 18 15.29 6.86 2.66
CA GLN A 18 14.59 8.12 2.51
C GLN A 18 15.35 9.04 1.53
N GLN A 19 14.63 9.55 0.53
CA GLN A 19 15.08 10.62 -0.36
C GLN A 19 14.15 11.83 -0.19
N GLU A 20 14.37 12.92 -0.92
CA GLU A 20 13.57 14.15 -0.75
C GLU A 20 12.08 13.91 -0.98
N ASN A 21 11.71 13.34 -2.13
CA ASN A 21 10.32 13.16 -2.55
C ASN A 21 9.87 11.70 -2.63
N GLN A 22 10.75 10.76 -2.31
CA GLN A 22 10.47 9.32 -2.41
C GLN A 22 11.15 8.58 -1.27
N GLY A 23 10.65 7.39 -0.97
CA GLY A 23 11.33 6.48 -0.06
C GLY A 23 10.76 5.08 -0.17
N HIS A 24 11.57 4.09 0.15
CA HIS A 24 11.15 2.69 0.02
C HIS A 24 11.82 1.80 1.07
N ILE A 25 11.21 0.65 1.29
CA ILE A 25 11.75 -0.41 2.14
C ILE A 25 12.86 -1.13 1.38
N LEU A 26 14.07 -1.15 1.93
CA LEU A 26 15.21 -1.85 1.34
C LEU A 26 14.97 -3.36 1.30
N GLY A 27 15.40 -3.99 0.19
CA GLY A 27 15.32 -5.44 0.01
C GLY A 27 13.97 -5.97 -0.53
N ARG A 28 12.97 -5.11 -0.78
CA ARG A 28 11.72 -5.51 -1.46
C ARG A 28 11.75 -5.34 -2.98
N GLN A 29 12.42 -4.31 -3.49
CA GLN A 29 12.48 -4.04 -4.93
C GLN A 29 13.81 -4.51 -5.53
N GLN A 30 13.73 -5.22 -6.66
CA GLN A 30 14.91 -5.60 -7.47
C GLN A 30 15.25 -4.58 -8.57
N HIS A 31 14.34 -3.64 -8.86
CA HIS A 31 14.42 -2.77 -10.05
C HIS A 31 14.82 -1.32 -9.78
N TYR A 32 14.97 -0.89 -8.52
CA TYR A 32 15.56 0.41 -8.24
C TYR A 32 17.08 0.26 -8.22
N PRO A 33 17.81 0.90 -9.15
CA PRO A 33 19.25 0.93 -9.04
C PRO A 33 19.60 1.56 -7.68
N SER A 34 20.46 0.89 -6.93
CA SER A 34 20.97 1.30 -5.62
C SER A 34 21.82 2.58 -5.68
N SER A 35 21.60 3.44 -6.68
CA SER A 35 22.38 4.63 -6.99
C SER A 35 21.84 5.90 -6.35
N GLY A 36 20.79 5.83 -5.52
CA GLY A 36 20.24 6.99 -4.82
C GLY A 36 21.06 7.34 -3.57
N SER A 37 21.45 8.61 -3.44
CA SER A 37 22.14 9.22 -2.30
C SER A 37 21.25 9.42 -1.06
N GLY A 38 20.23 8.58 -0.86
CA GLY A 38 19.25 8.72 0.22
C GLY A 38 19.80 8.29 1.59
N GLU A 39 19.29 8.91 2.66
CA GLU A 39 19.59 8.51 4.03
C GLU A 39 18.95 7.15 4.33
N ILE A 40 19.71 6.23 4.93
CA ILE A 40 19.19 4.94 5.36
C ILE A 40 18.85 5.04 6.84
N LEU A 41 17.59 4.79 7.15
CA LEU A 41 17.03 4.89 8.49
C LEU A 41 16.44 3.55 8.92
N GLU A 42 16.51 3.27 10.22
CA GLU A 42 15.74 2.20 10.83
C GLU A 42 14.36 2.76 11.21
N VAL A 43 13.30 2.22 10.60
CA VAL A 43 11.93 2.73 10.75
C VAL A 43 11.00 1.65 11.27
N GLN A 44 10.21 1.98 12.29
CA GLN A 44 9.17 1.11 12.81
C GLN A 44 7.93 1.21 11.91
N CYS A 45 7.55 0.11 11.28
CA CYS A 45 6.28 0.00 10.58
C CYS A 45 5.22 -0.72 11.43
N PHE A 46 3.96 -0.34 11.27
CA PHE A 46 2.80 -0.99 11.90
C PHE A 46 1.74 -1.36 10.86
N PRO A 47 1.00 -2.48 11.03
CA PRO A 47 -0.14 -2.79 10.17
C PRO A 47 -1.16 -1.65 10.18
N LEU A 48 -1.81 -1.37 9.04
CA LEU A 48 -2.85 -0.33 8.93
C LEU A 48 -3.90 -0.43 10.05
N PHE A 49 -4.32 -1.66 10.37
CA PHE A 49 -5.29 -1.93 11.43
C PHE A 49 -4.88 -1.39 12.80
N SER A 50 -3.58 -1.36 13.11
CA SER A 50 -3.09 -0.82 14.39
C SER A 50 -3.37 0.67 14.50
N TYR A 51 -3.16 1.43 13.41
CA TYR A 51 -3.47 2.85 13.37
C TYR A 51 -4.99 3.10 13.46
N LEU A 52 -5.79 2.32 12.72
CA LEU A 52 -7.24 2.47 12.73
C LEU A 52 -7.85 2.20 14.12
N VAL A 53 -7.43 1.14 14.80
CA VAL A 53 -7.89 0.83 16.16
C VAL A 53 -7.45 1.91 17.16
N ALA A 54 -6.21 2.43 17.05
CA ALA A 54 -5.74 3.51 17.91
C ALA A 54 -6.57 4.80 17.73
N LEU A 55 -7.11 5.04 16.54
CA LEU A 55 -7.99 6.17 16.23
C LEU A 55 -9.48 5.86 16.51
N ASN A 56 -9.81 4.65 16.98
CA ASN A 56 -11.18 4.17 17.13
C ASN A 56 -11.99 4.27 15.81
N VAL A 57 -11.34 3.95 14.69
CA VAL A 57 -11.92 3.96 13.35
C VAL A 57 -12.10 2.51 12.86
N THR A 58 -13.32 2.15 12.48
CA THR A 58 -13.64 0.85 11.87
C THR A 58 -14.10 0.98 10.42
N THR A 59 -14.46 2.18 9.98
CA THR A 59 -14.93 2.48 8.63
C THR A 59 -14.09 3.58 8.01
N VAL A 60 -13.60 3.35 6.80
CA VAL A 60 -12.82 4.30 6.01
C VAL A 60 -13.54 4.51 4.69
N ASP A 61 -14.01 5.72 4.42
CA ASP A 61 -14.71 6.00 3.16
C ASP A 61 -13.77 5.94 1.96
N TYR A 62 -12.53 6.41 2.12
CA TYR A 62 -11.53 6.41 1.07
C TYR A 62 -10.13 6.19 1.65
N PHE A 63 -9.38 5.25 1.06
CA PHE A 63 -8.00 4.96 1.42
C PHE A 63 -7.11 4.99 0.17
N SER A 64 -6.14 5.90 0.12
CA SER A 64 -5.10 5.93 -0.92
C SER A 64 -3.86 5.20 -0.39
N LEU A 65 -3.43 4.18 -1.14
CA LEU A 65 -2.29 3.34 -0.82
C LEU A 65 -1.25 3.47 -1.93
N ASP A 66 -0.19 4.19 -1.60
CA ASP A 66 1.00 4.40 -2.42
C ASP A 66 2.19 4.32 -1.45
N VAL A 67 2.88 3.18 -1.45
CA VAL A 67 3.96 2.86 -0.51
C VAL A 67 5.20 2.35 -1.24
N GLU A 68 5.33 2.74 -2.52
CA GLU A 68 6.49 2.55 -3.38
C GLU A 68 6.95 1.07 -3.40
N GLY A 69 6.02 0.14 -3.67
CA GLY A 69 6.30 -1.28 -3.94
C GLY A 69 6.01 -2.25 -2.79
N ALA A 70 5.23 -1.84 -1.81
CA ALA A 70 4.75 -2.69 -0.72
C ALA A 70 3.22 -2.86 -0.69
N GLU A 71 2.51 -2.38 -1.71
CA GLU A 71 1.06 -2.26 -1.77
C GLU A 71 0.39 -3.62 -1.56
N PHE A 72 0.77 -4.63 -2.35
CA PHE A 72 0.20 -5.97 -2.29
C PHE A 72 0.43 -6.62 -0.93
N SER A 73 1.60 -6.42 -0.34
CA SER A 73 1.90 -6.97 0.98
C SER A 73 1.14 -6.26 2.08
N VAL A 74 1.00 -4.93 2.03
CA VAL A 74 0.16 -4.17 2.96
C VAL A 74 -1.30 -4.60 2.84
N LEU A 75 -1.86 -4.73 1.64
CA LEU A 75 -3.24 -5.19 1.41
C LEU A 75 -3.51 -6.55 2.05
N LYS A 76 -2.55 -7.49 1.98
CA LYS A 76 -2.65 -8.81 2.61
C LYS A 76 -2.70 -8.76 4.14
N THR A 77 -2.27 -7.67 4.77
CA THR A 77 -2.31 -7.53 6.25
C THR A 77 -3.65 -7.01 6.77
N ILE A 78 -4.51 -6.47 5.90
CA ILE A 78 -5.75 -5.83 6.32
C ILE A 78 -6.75 -6.91 6.76
N PRO A 79 -7.30 -6.84 8.00
CA PRO A 79 -8.35 -7.72 8.45
C PRO A 79 -9.70 -7.23 7.91
N TRP A 80 -10.04 -7.64 6.68
CA TRP A 80 -11.23 -7.20 5.93
C TRP A 80 -12.57 -7.54 6.62
N ASP A 81 -12.56 -8.42 7.62
CA ASP A 81 -13.69 -8.74 8.49
C ASP A 81 -13.88 -7.72 9.63
N LYS A 82 -12.86 -6.91 9.94
CA LYS A 82 -12.83 -5.95 11.06
C LYS A 82 -12.81 -4.50 10.61
N VAL A 83 -12.42 -4.23 9.37
CA VAL A 83 -12.34 -2.89 8.80
C VAL A 83 -13.18 -2.82 7.54
N ASP A 84 -14.05 -1.82 7.49
CA ASP A 84 -14.87 -1.50 6.34
C ASP A 84 -14.25 -0.35 5.53
N ILE A 85 -13.50 -0.68 4.47
CA ILE A 85 -12.98 0.33 3.54
C ILE A 85 -13.91 0.38 2.32
N LYS A 86 -14.51 1.53 2.02
CA LYS A 86 -15.51 1.63 0.94
C LYS A 86 -14.86 1.75 -0.44
N THR A 87 -13.81 2.55 -0.55
CA THR A 87 -13.10 2.80 -1.80
C THR A 87 -11.60 2.89 -1.54
N LEU A 88 -10.81 2.29 -2.43
CA LEU A 88 -9.35 2.34 -2.38
C LEU A 88 -8.78 2.89 -3.68
N SER A 89 -7.76 3.74 -3.59
CA SER A 89 -6.78 3.93 -4.67
C SER A 89 -5.55 3.12 -4.31
N VAL A 90 -5.08 2.28 -5.22
CA VAL A 90 -3.89 1.45 -5.00
C VAL A 90 -2.95 1.61 -6.18
N GLU A 91 -1.74 2.12 -5.90
CA GLU A 91 -0.67 2.17 -6.88
C GLU A 91 -0.26 0.75 -7.31
N PHE A 92 -0.04 0.51 -8.59
CA PHE A 92 0.29 -0.83 -9.09
C PHE A 92 1.63 -0.92 -9.82
N ILE A 93 2.35 0.18 -9.99
CA ILE A 93 3.53 0.25 -10.87
C ILE A 93 4.81 -0.24 -10.18
N HIS A 94 4.94 -0.04 -8.87
CA HIS A 94 6.16 -0.33 -8.12
C HIS A 94 6.12 -1.67 -7.38
N ASP A 95 4.97 -2.33 -7.34
CA ASP A 95 4.77 -3.60 -6.64
C ASP A 95 5.36 -4.79 -7.43
N PRO A 96 6.28 -5.58 -6.85
CA PRO A 96 6.96 -6.66 -7.56
C PRO A 96 6.04 -7.85 -7.87
N GLU A 97 4.91 -8.01 -7.16
CA GLU A 97 3.91 -9.01 -7.47
C GLU A 97 3.07 -8.64 -8.71
N GLY A 98 3.08 -7.35 -9.09
CA GLY A 98 2.49 -6.84 -10.31
C GLY A 98 0.99 -6.58 -10.24
N LYS A 99 0.50 -5.74 -11.16
CA LYS A 99 -0.88 -5.24 -11.16
C LYS A 99 -1.95 -6.34 -11.17
N ASP A 100 -1.71 -7.46 -11.85
CA ASP A 100 -2.69 -8.54 -11.98
C ASP A 100 -2.89 -9.27 -10.65
N ALA A 101 -1.83 -9.42 -9.84
CA ALA A 101 -1.91 -10.02 -8.51
C ALA A 101 -2.73 -9.14 -7.56
N ILE A 102 -2.50 -7.82 -7.59
CA ILE A 102 -3.28 -6.83 -6.83
C ILE A 102 -4.76 -6.92 -7.21
N GLN A 103 -5.06 -6.87 -8.50
CA GLN A 103 -6.44 -6.92 -8.99
C GLN A 103 -7.15 -8.20 -8.56
N GLU A 104 -6.51 -9.36 -8.73
CA GLU A 104 -7.11 -10.65 -8.38
C GLU A 104 -7.32 -10.80 -6.86
N TYR A 105 -6.38 -10.31 -6.05
CA TYR A 105 -6.54 -10.29 -4.60
C TYR A 105 -7.71 -9.41 -4.18
N MET A 106 -7.81 -8.20 -4.71
CA MET A 106 -8.89 -7.26 -4.38
C MET A 106 -10.26 -7.82 -4.76
N LYS A 107 -10.37 -8.51 -5.90
CA LYS A 107 -11.58 -9.28 -6.27
C LYS A 107 -11.95 -10.32 -5.21
N ARG A 108 -10.98 -11.12 -4.79
CA ARG A 108 -11.18 -12.17 -3.78
C ARG A 108 -11.66 -11.62 -2.44
N VAL A 109 -11.20 -10.43 -2.03
CA VAL A 109 -11.60 -9.80 -0.76
C VAL A 109 -12.82 -8.88 -0.88
N GLY A 110 -13.56 -8.94 -2.00
CA GLY A 110 -14.89 -8.34 -2.12
C GLY A 110 -14.92 -6.95 -2.75
N TYR A 111 -13.96 -6.63 -3.62
CA TYR A 111 -13.91 -5.38 -4.37
C TYR A 111 -13.92 -5.63 -5.88
N TYR A 112 -14.32 -4.62 -6.65
CA TYR A 112 -14.17 -4.61 -8.11
C TYR A 112 -13.35 -3.38 -8.52
N VAL A 113 -12.70 -3.48 -9.70
CA VAL A 113 -12.05 -2.31 -10.31
C VAL A 113 -13.14 -1.42 -10.89
N HIS A 114 -13.34 -0.26 -10.29
CA HIS A 114 -14.23 0.77 -10.82
C HIS A 114 -13.57 1.51 -11.99
N SER A 115 -12.31 1.90 -11.82
CA SER A 115 -11.54 2.60 -12.84
C SER A 115 -10.05 2.36 -12.68
N GLU A 116 -9.31 2.50 -13.78
CA GLU A 116 -7.86 2.53 -13.78
C GLU A 116 -7.40 3.95 -14.12
N VAL A 117 -6.70 4.60 -13.20
CA VAL A 117 -6.20 5.98 -13.34
C VAL A 117 -4.77 5.89 -13.85
N ARG A 118 -4.57 6.33 -15.10
CA ARG A 118 -3.26 6.40 -15.74
C ARG A 118 -3.00 7.79 -16.26
N HIS A 119 -1.76 8.24 -16.16
CA HIS A 119 -1.30 9.45 -16.83
C HIS A 119 -0.24 9.11 -17.89
N TYR A 120 -0.25 9.79 -19.03
CA TYR A 120 0.57 9.43 -20.20
C TYR A 120 2.10 9.49 -19.96
N ASN A 121 2.53 10.21 -18.93
CA ASN A 121 3.92 10.35 -18.51
C ASN A 121 4.25 9.54 -17.24
N TRP A 122 3.42 8.56 -16.89
CA TRP A 122 3.60 7.67 -15.72
C TRP A 122 3.49 8.35 -14.36
N LEU A 123 2.94 9.57 -14.27
CA LEU A 123 2.68 10.26 -12.99
C LEU A 123 1.45 9.75 -12.23
N ALA A 124 0.70 8.79 -12.77
CA ALA A 124 -0.40 8.12 -12.07
C ALA A 124 -0.55 6.71 -12.61
N ASN A 125 -0.68 5.73 -11.72
CA ASN A 125 -0.74 4.31 -12.04
C ASN A 125 -1.54 3.59 -10.94
N ASP A 126 -2.81 3.94 -10.82
CA ASP A 126 -3.66 3.50 -9.72
C ASP A 126 -4.87 2.70 -10.22
N PHE A 127 -5.25 1.68 -9.46
CA PHE A 127 -6.60 1.16 -9.51
C PHE A 127 -7.48 1.88 -8.50
N ILE A 128 -8.68 2.26 -8.93
CA ILE A 128 -9.77 2.60 -8.02
C ILE A 128 -10.61 1.35 -7.80
N PHE A 129 -10.53 0.80 -6.59
CA PHE A 129 -11.35 -0.30 -6.13
C PHE A 129 -12.56 0.20 -5.37
N VAL A 130 -13.73 -0.37 -5.64
CA VAL A 130 -14.96 -0.10 -4.89
C VAL A 130 -15.50 -1.41 -4.34
N LYS A 131 -16.03 -1.36 -3.11
CA LYS A 131 -16.56 -2.54 -2.43
C LYS A 131 -17.81 -3.06 -3.12
N ASN A 132 -17.92 -4.38 -3.31
CA ASN A 132 -19.03 -5.00 -4.05
C ASN A 132 -20.41 -4.70 -3.44
N SER A 133 -20.50 -4.49 -2.13
CA SER A 133 -21.76 -4.15 -1.45
C SER A 133 -22.30 -2.75 -1.78
N MET A 134 -21.54 -1.94 -2.53
CA MET A 134 -21.94 -0.59 -2.96
C MET A 134 -22.39 -0.55 -4.42
N GLN A 135 -22.49 -1.71 -5.08
CA GLN A 135 -23.01 -1.84 -6.44
C GLN A 135 -24.54 -1.81 -6.49
#